data_AF-A0AAU5CXI1-F1
#
_entry.id   AF-A0AAU5CXI1-F1
#
_cell.length_a   1.000
_cell.length_b   1.000
_cell.length_c   1.000
_cell.angle_alpha   90.00
_cell.angle_beta   90.00
_cell.angle_gamma   90.00
#
_symmetry.space_group_name_H-M   'P 1'
#
loop_
_entity.id
_entity.type
_entity.pdbx_description
1 polymer ?
#
loop_
_entity_poly.entity_id
_entity_poly.type
_entity_poly.pdbx_seq_one_letter_code
_entity_poly.pdbx_strand_id
1 'polypeptide(L)'
;MATLVVGFRLGNDTTGRQVTVLVTARGVMHRAHGLYGKPARLSTPEPSIALTTRSPFFAGEHPLARPLADLRERHASSAKKGFTRTLIPPAVVRLDVDELPLDALAPHRELIQAFIGTAPNTPRSLDAAINEFRRALGLPTRPANIPWAPRDREIPPRVAAMLRTLAHGSPITSPQRPPVGWTVTGQGVRLHVGQAGETLDRRAVVDLQAALSAWLHFTKKAGESSR
;
A
#
# COMPACT_ATOMS: atom_id res chain seq x y z
N MET A 1 24.63 -11.92 9.28
CA MET A 1 24.57 -10.72 8.41
C MET A 1 23.70 -9.67 9.10
N ALA A 2 24.10 -8.40 9.09
CA ALA A 2 23.30 -7.37 9.74
C ALA A 2 22.01 -7.06 8.95
N THR A 3 20.85 -7.15 9.60
CA THR A 3 19.56 -6.83 8.98
C THR A 3 19.24 -5.35 9.18
N LEU A 4 19.07 -4.60 8.09
CA LEU A 4 18.57 -3.23 8.14
C LEU A 4 17.04 -3.23 8.27
N VAL A 5 16.52 -2.48 9.24
CA VAL A 5 15.09 -2.35 9.48
C VAL A 5 14.67 -0.89 9.61
N VAL A 6 13.41 -0.61 9.28
CA VAL A 6 12.72 0.64 9.62
C VAL A 6 11.45 0.32 10.37
N GLY A 7 11.19 1.00 11.49
CA GLY A 7 10.04 0.69 12.32
C GLY A 7 9.75 1.75 13.37
N PHE A 8 8.69 1.51 14.14
CA PHE A 8 8.27 2.36 15.24
C PHE A 8 7.60 1.52 16.34
N ARG A 9 7.49 2.11 17.53
CA ARG A 9 6.67 1.57 18.62
C ARG A 9 5.81 2.65 19.24
N LEU A 10 4.50 2.40 19.24
CA LEU A 10 3.51 3.29 19.83
C LEU A 10 2.80 2.61 20.99
N GLY A 11 2.34 3.44 21.92
CA GLY A 11 1.60 3.07 23.11
C GLY A 11 0.27 3.82 23.18
N ASN A 12 -0.72 3.20 23.81
CA ASN A 12 -2.01 3.77 24.15
C ASN A 12 -2.14 3.76 25.67
N ASP A 13 -2.00 4.94 26.28
CA ASP A 13 -1.95 5.10 27.74
C ASP A 13 -3.31 4.83 28.40
N THR A 14 -4.42 5.03 27.68
CA THR A 14 -5.78 4.72 28.16
C THR A 14 -6.01 3.22 28.33
N THR A 15 -5.47 2.40 27.42
CA THR A 15 -5.67 0.95 27.42
C THR A 15 -4.46 0.17 27.94
N GLY A 16 -3.34 0.86 28.20
CA GLY A 16 -2.05 0.25 28.55
C GLY A 16 -1.47 -0.65 27.45
N ARG A 17 -1.91 -0.48 26.19
CA ARG A 17 -1.51 -1.33 25.06
C ARG A 17 -0.37 -0.71 24.27
N GLN A 18 0.42 -1.56 23.64
CA GLN A 18 1.51 -1.17 22.74
C GLN A 18 1.47 -1.96 21.44
N VAL A 19 2.03 -1.34 20.41
CA VAL A 19 2.25 -1.94 19.10
C VAL A 19 3.65 -1.58 18.59
N THR A 20 4.36 -2.58 18.08
CA THR A 20 5.62 -2.43 17.36
C THR A 20 5.41 -2.91 15.94
N VAL A 21 5.82 -2.11 14.96
CA VAL A 21 5.77 -2.48 13.54
C VAL A 21 7.10 -2.13 12.93
N LEU A 22 7.68 -3.07 12.18
CA LEU A 22 8.92 -2.86 11.45
C LEU A 22 8.90 -3.53 10.09
N VAL A 23 9.71 -3.03 9.17
CA VAL A 23 9.92 -3.55 7.82
C VAL A 23 11.41 -3.78 7.64
N THR A 24 11.77 -4.95 7.14
CA THR A 24 13.16 -5.31 6.85
C THR A 24 13.57 -4.92 5.43
N ALA A 25 14.87 -4.86 5.16
CA ALA A 25 15.43 -4.61 3.82
C ALA A 25 14.94 -5.60 2.76
N ARG A 26 14.53 -6.81 3.17
CA ARG A 26 13.99 -7.83 2.28
C ARG A 26 12.54 -7.55 1.88
N GLY A 27 11.84 -6.64 2.57
CA GLY A 27 10.43 -6.36 2.33
C GLY A 27 9.48 -7.28 3.07
N VAL A 28 9.88 -7.71 4.25
CA VAL A 28 9.02 -8.43 5.19
C VAL A 28 8.62 -7.47 6.30
N MET A 29 7.33 -7.43 6.61
CA MET A 29 6.79 -6.66 7.72
C MET A 29 6.59 -7.56 8.94
N HIS A 30 7.13 -7.13 10.07
CA HIS A 30 6.95 -7.82 11.36
C HIS A 30 6.14 -6.94 12.30
N ARG A 31 5.31 -7.59 13.11
CA ARG A 31 4.42 -6.90 14.05
C ARG A 31 4.40 -7.59 15.39
N ALA A 32 4.44 -6.78 16.44
CA ALA A 32 4.22 -7.20 17.82
C ALA A 32 3.17 -6.31 18.48
N HIS A 33 2.36 -6.86 19.36
CA HIS A 33 1.37 -6.10 20.13
C HIS A 33 1.20 -6.70 21.52
N GLY A 34 0.80 -5.90 22.50
CA GLY A 34 0.60 -6.41 23.85
C GLY A 34 0.30 -5.31 24.86
N LEU A 35 0.34 -5.65 26.14
CA LEU A 35 0.28 -4.69 27.24
C LEU A 35 1.68 -4.17 27.58
N TYR A 36 1.76 -2.98 28.17
CA TYR A 36 2.99 -2.48 28.77
C TYR A 36 3.53 -3.46 29.82
N GLY A 37 4.86 -3.62 29.89
CA GLY A 37 5.53 -4.51 30.83
C GLY A 37 5.29 -6.02 30.62
N LYS A 38 4.47 -6.42 29.65
CA LYS A 38 4.21 -7.83 29.32
C LYS A 38 4.92 -8.23 28.02
N PRO A 39 5.29 -9.50 27.86
CA PRO A 39 5.83 -9.99 26.59
C PRO A 39 4.80 -9.77 25.49
N ALA A 40 5.25 -9.17 24.39
CA ALA A 40 4.39 -8.87 23.26
C ALA A 40 4.03 -10.16 22.50
N ARG A 41 2.78 -10.25 22.04
CA ARG A 41 2.32 -11.25 21.09
C ARG A 41 2.79 -10.86 19.70
N LEU A 42 3.50 -11.78 19.06
CA LEU A 42 4.03 -11.59 17.71
C LEU A 42 2.99 -12.06 16.69
N SER A 43 2.85 -11.32 15.59
CA SER A 43 2.08 -11.73 14.43
C SER A 43 2.98 -12.49 13.46
N THR A 44 2.37 -13.32 12.62
CA THR A 44 3.04 -13.92 11.46
C THR A 44 3.66 -12.80 10.60
N PRO A 45 4.93 -12.91 10.18
CA PRO A 45 5.54 -11.96 9.27
C PRO A 45 4.76 -11.89 7.95
N GLU A 46 4.61 -10.68 7.43
CA GLU A 46 3.88 -10.42 6.19
C GLU A 46 4.92 -10.08 5.10
N PRO A 47 5.32 -11.05 4.26
CA PRO A 47 6.25 -10.79 3.15
C PRO A 47 5.54 -10.02 2.04
N SER A 48 6.31 -9.19 1.32
CA SER A 48 5.80 -8.52 0.13
C SER A 48 5.30 -9.53 -0.92
N ILE A 49 4.14 -9.25 -1.51
CA ILE A 49 3.54 -10.09 -2.57
C ILE A 49 4.48 -10.20 -3.78
N ALA A 50 5.30 -9.18 -4.04
CA ALA A 50 6.31 -9.20 -5.10
C ALA A 50 7.42 -10.25 -4.87
N LEU A 51 7.61 -10.71 -3.62
CA LEU A 51 8.57 -11.78 -3.28
C LEU A 51 7.95 -13.17 -3.40
N THR A 52 6.66 -13.30 -3.10
CA THR A 52 5.98 -14.60 -2.99
C THR A 52 5.21 -14.98 -4.25
N THR A 53 4.82 -14.00 -5.08
CA THR A 53 4.01 -14.24 -6.28
C THR A 53 4.80 -13.90 -7.55
N ARG A 54 5.10 -14.92 -8.36
CA ARG A 54 5.57 -14.72 -9.74
C ARG A 54 4.38 -14.41 -10.65
N SER A 55 3.83 -13.21 -10.54
CA SER A 55 2.75 -12.75 -11.40
C SER A 55 3.23 -11.63 -12.32
N PRO A 56 2.88 -11.65 -13.62
CA PRO A 56 3.19 -10.56 -14.54
C PRO A 56 2.55 -9.22 -14.10
N PHE A 57 1.49 -9.25 -13.29
CA PHE A 57 0.87 -8.05 -12.72
C PHE A 57 1.77 -7.31 -11.72
N PHE A 58 2.78 -7.97 -11.16
CA PHE A 58 3.73 -7.38 -10.22
C PHE A 58 5.15 -7.29 -10.81
N ALA A 59 5.30 -7.58 -12.10
CA ALA A 59 6.57 -7.49 -12.80
C ALA A 59 7.06 -6.02 -12.80
N GLY A 60 8.21 -5.78 -12.15
CA GLY A 60 8.81 -4.45 -12.02
C GLY A 60 8.44 -3.68 -10.74
N GLU A 61 7.54 -4.20 -9.89
CA GLU A 61 7.27 -3.58 -8.59
C GLU A 61 8.42 -3.88 -7.60
N HIS A 62 8.99 -2.84 -6.99
CA HIS A 62 10.03 -3.03 -5.98
C HIS A 62 9.46 -3.71 -4.73
N PRO A 63 10.09 -4.78 -4.18
CA PRO A 63 9.56 -5.52 -3.03
C PRO A 63 9.20 -4.66 -1.80
N LEU A 64 9.91 -3.56 -1.60
CA LEU A 64 9.67 -2.60 -0.51
C LEU A 64 8.53 -1.60 -0.74
N ALA A 65 7.94 -1.52 -1.93
CA ALA A 65 6.92 -0.52 -2.23
C ALA A 65 5.71 -0.64 -1.29
N ARG A 66 5.11 -1.83 -1.22
CA ARG A 66 3.93 -2.10 -0.38
C ARG A 66 4.25 -2.14 1.11
N PRO A 67 5.28 -2.86 1.59
CA PRO A 67 5.60 -2.85 3.02
C PRO A 67 5.81 -1.45 3.58
N LEU A 68 6.43 -0.53 2.82
CA LEU A 68 6.59 0.86 3.24
C LEU A 68 5.31 1.70 3.14
N ALA A 69 4.37 1.34 2.28
CA ALA A 69 3.03 1.93 2.26
C ALA A 69 2.20 1.43 3.45
N ASP A 70 2.21 0.12 3.71
CA ASP A 70 1.53 -0.54 4.82
C ASP A 70 2.07 -0.04 6.16
N LEU A 71 3.38 0.21 6.27
CA LEU A 71 3.99 0.81 7.46
C LEU A 71 3.38 2.20 7.76
N ARG A 72 3.17 3.03 6.73
CA ARG A 72 2.51 4.35 6.88
C ARG A 72 1.06 4.20 7.29
N GLU A 73 0.33 3.30 6.64
CA GLU A 73 -1.07 3.05 6.95
C GLU A 73 -1.22 2.57 8.40
N ARG A 74 -0.38 1.63 8.84
CA ARG A 74 -0.40 1.11 10.22
C ARG A 74 -0.04 2.17 11.24
N HIS A 75 0.90 3.06 10.94
CA HIS A 75 1.20 4.20 11.80
C HIS A 75 -0.02 5.13 11.94
N ALA A 76 -0.63 5.53 10.82
CA ALA A 76 -1.81 6.38 10.82
C ALA A 76 -3.02 5.72 11.51
N SER A 77 -3.25 4.43 11.25
CA SER A 77 -4.31 3.62 11.86
C SER A 77 -4.11 3.48 13.37
N SER A 78 -2.86 3.32 13.82
CA SER A 78 -2.55 3.25 15.26
C SER A 78 -2.81 4.59 15.95
N ALA A 79 -2.40 5.71 15.33
CA ALA A 79 -2.70 7.04 15.84
C ALA A 79 -4.23 7.28 15.95
N LYS A 80 -5.00 6.90 14.92
CA LYS A 80 -6.48 6.96 14.93
C LYS A 80 -7.12 6.10 16.04
N LYS A 81 -6.47 5.00 16.43
CA LYS A 81 -6.90 4.10 17.52
C LYS A 81 -6.44 4.55 18.91
N GLY A 82 -5.91 5.78 19.03
CA GLY A 82 -5.47 6.35 20.31
C GLY A 82 -4.08 5.90 20.76
N PHE A 83 -3.28 5.28 19.88
CA PHE A 83 -1.87 5.02 20.18
C PHE A 83 -1.03 6.29 19.96
N THR A 84 -1.12 7.23 20.89
CA THR A 84 -0.47 8.55 20.80
C THR A 84 0.87 8.61 21.52
N ARG A 85 1.14 7.72 22.48
CA ARG A 85 2.41 7.67 23.21
C ARG A 85 3.50 7.11 22.29
N THR A 86 4.53 7.91 22.01
CA THR A 86 5.70 7.41 21.29
C THR A 86 6.62 6.68 22.27
N LEU A 87 6.74 5.36 22.14
CA LEU A 87 7.66 4.54 22.95
C LEU A 87 9.01 4.39 22.24
N ILE A 88 8.98 4.21 20.93
CA ILE A 88 10.15 4.26 20.05
C ILE A 88 9.74 5.10 18.84
N PRO A 89 10.37 6.26 18.61
CA PRO A 89 10.09 7.06 17.43
C PRO A 89 10.44 6.29 16.15
N PRO A 90 9.82 6.61 15.01
CA PRO A 90 10.20 6.03 13.73
C PRO A 90 11.72 6.12 13.46
N ALA A 91 12.37 4.98 13.30
CA ALA A 91 13.82 4.89 13.21
C ALA A 91 14.29 3.83 12.21
N VAL A 92 15.50 4.03 11.70
CA VAL A 92 16.23 3.07 10.87
C VAL A 92 17.35 2.50 11.70
N VAL A 93 17.47 1.17 11.74
CA VAL A 93 18.42 0.49 12.61
C VAL A 93 19.06 -0.66 11.86
N ARG A 94 20.37 -0.83 12.03
CA ARG A 94 21.09 -2.05 11.63
C ARG A 94 21.12 -2.99 12.83
N LEU A 95 20.52 -4.16 12.67
CA LEU A 95 20.45 -5.17 13.72
C LEU A 95 21.46 -6.28 13.43
N ASP A 96 22.20 -6.71 14.44
CA ASP A 96 23.08 -7.89 14.34
C ASP A 96 22.27 -9.18 14.58
N VAL A 97 21.19 -9.33 13.82
CA VAL A 97 20.29 -10.49 13.83
C VAL A 97 19.98 -10.82 12.39
N ASP A 98 20.16 -12.09 12.04
CA ASP A 98 19.82 -12.60 10.71
C ASP A 98 18.32 -12.80 10.57
N GLU A 99 17.72 -12.21 9.54
CA GLU A 99 16.32 -12.42 9.25
C GLU A 99 16.05 -13.87 8.81
N LEU A 100 15.03 -14.50 9.41
CA LEU A 100 14.63 -15.85 9.07
C LEU A 100 14.35 -16.02 7.56
N PRO A 101 14.57 -17.22 7.01
CA PRO A 101 14.21 -17.55 5.63
C PRO A 101 12.72 -17.27 5.35
N LEU A 102 12.40 -16.86 4.10
CA LEU A 102 11.03 -16.47 3.72
C LEU A 102 10.05 -17.64 3.75
N ASP A 103 10.53 -18.85 3.59
CA ASP A 103 9.81 -20.12 3.70
C ASP A 103 9.43 -20.46 5.15
N ALA A 104 10.15 -19.93 6.13
CA ALA A 104 9.89 -20.23 7.53
C ALA A 104 8.73 -19.41 8.13
N LEU A 105 8.30 -18.29 7.50
CA LEU A 105 7.25 -17.32 7.94
C LEU A 105 6.87 -17.34 9.43
N ALA A 106 7.86 -17.47 10.31
CA ALA A 106 7.65 -17.68 11.72
C ALA A 106 7.78 -16.35 12.44
N PRO A 107 6.97 -16.09 13.49
CA PRO A 107 7.10 -14.87 14.27
C PRO A 107 8.52 -14.72 14.84
N HIS A 108 9.21 -13.64 14.44
CA HIS A 108 10.63 -13.48 14.69
C HIS A 108 10.91 -12.62 15.94
N ARG A 109 10.93 -13.27 17.11
CA ARG A 109 11.05 -12.58 18.41
C ARG A 109 12.35 -11.79 18.55
N GLU A 110 13.47 -12.42 18.20
CA GLU A 110 14.81 -11.87 18.36
C GLU A 110 14.97 -10.56 17.59
N LEU A 111 14.45 -10.50 16.36
CA LEU A 111 14.47 -9.30 15.54
C LEU A 111 13.67 -8.13 16.15
N ILE A 112 12.50 -8.41 16.72
CA ILE A 112 11.70 -7.38 17.42
C ILE A 112 12.41 -6.90 18.69
N GLN A 113 13.03 -7.80 19.46
CA GLN A 113 13.76 -7.45 20.68
C GLN A 113 15.03 -6.66 20.37
N ALA A 114 15.78 -7.06 19.35
CA ALA A 114 16.96 -6.34 18.89
C ALA A 114 16.61 -4.91 18.42
N PHE A 115 15.50 -4.75 17.70
CA PHE A 115 14.99 -3.43 17.35
C PHE A 115 14.67 -2.60 18.61
N ILE A 116 13.96 -3.16 19.58
CA ILE A 116 13.61 -2.47 20.83
C ILE A 116 14.85 -2.04 21.61
N GLY A 117 15.89 -2.88 21.66
CA GLY A 117 17.13 -2.60 22.39
C GLY A 117 18.06 -1.60 21.70
N THR A 118 17.98 -1.48 20.38
CA THR A 118 18.93 -0.68 19.58
C THR A 118 18.32 0.62 19.06
N ALA A 119 16.98 0.73 19.01
CA ALA A 119 16.33 1.88 18.40
C ALA A 119 16.62 3.19 19.16
N PRO A 120 16.97 4.27 18.45
CA PRO A 120 17.24 5.57 19.05
C PRO A 120 15.96 6.18 19.63
N ASN A 121 16.11 6.97 20.68
CA ASN A 121 14.99 7.70 21.31
C ASN A 121 14.82 9.13 20.74
N THR A 122 15.55 9.48 19.68
CA THR A 122 15.47 10.83 19.08
C THR A 122 14.16 10.98 18.30
N PRO A 123 13.32 11.98 18.61
CA PRO A 123 12.06 12.20 17.90
C PRO A 123 12.28 12.40 16.41
N ARG A 124 11.49 11.69 15.60
CA ARG A 124 11.59 11.73 14.13
C ARG A 124 10.27 11.38 13.48
N SER A 125 9.99 11.96 12.31
CA SER A 125 8.82 11.59 11.52
C SER A 125 9.03 10.26 10.78
N LEU A 126 7.93 9.53 10.53
CA LEU A 126 7.97 8.26 9.81
C LEU A 126 8.53 8.43 8.39
N ASP A 127 8.15 9.47 7.66
CA ASP A 127 8.66 9.70 6.31
C ASP A 127 10.16 10.01 6.29
N ALA A 128 10.68 10.72 7.30
CA ALA A 128 12.11 10.94 7.42
C ALA A 128 12.85 9.61 7.65
N ALA A 129 12.31 8.71 8.47
CA ALA A 129 12.89 7.38 8.70
C ALA A 129 12.83 6.53 7.42
N ILE A 130 11.70 6.50 6.72
CA ILE A 130 11.57 5.75 5.46
C ILE A 130 12.52 6.28 4.38
N ASN A 131 12.71 7.60 4.29
CA ASN A 131 13.66 8.18 3.34
C ASN A 131 15.12 7.82 3.66
N GLU A 132 15.49 7.77 4.94
CA GLU A 132 16.81 7.25 5.33
C GLU A 132 16.97 5.77 5.03
N PHE A 133 15.94 4.96 5.30
CA PHE A 133 15.95 3.54 4.99
C PHE A 133 16.17 3.30 3.49
N ARG A 134 15.47 4.06 2.64
CA ARG A 134 15.68 4.02 1.17
C ARG A 134 17.10 4.43 0.78
N ARG A 135 17.63 5.52 1.34
CA ARG A 135 19.02 5.95 1.09
C ARG A 135 20.04 4.87 1.48
N ALA A 136 19.86 4.26 2.65
CA ALA A 136 20.74 3.19 3.13
C ALA A 136 20.73 1.94 2.24
N LEU A 137 19.66 1.73 1.46
CA LEU A 137 19.51 0.64 0.49
C LEU A 137 19.89 1.04 -0.94
N GLY A 138 20.39 2.27 -1.16
CA GLY A 138 20.70 2.79 -2.50
C GLY A 138 19.46 3.01 -3.38
N LEU A 139 18.27 3.11 -2.78
CA LEU A 139 17.02 3.29 -3.50
C LEU A 139 16.70 4.77 -3.70
N PRO A 140 16.03 5.13 -4.82
CA PRO A 140 15.63 6.50 -5.05
C PRO A 140 14.71 6.99 -3.93
N THR A 141 15.09 8.11 -3.31
CA THR A 141 14.25 8.77 -2.31
C THR A 141 13.07 9.43 -2.99
N ARG A 142 11.87 9.25 -2.43
CA ARG A 142 10.72 10.05 -2.84
C ARG A 142 11.00 11.50 -2.41
N PRO A 143 10.87 12.51 -3.29
CA PRO A 143 10.97 13.90 -2.89
C PRO A 143 9.97 14.21 -1.77
N ALA A 144 10.40 14.91 -0.72
CA ALA A 144 9.56 15.28 0.43
C ALA A 144 8.35 16.15 0.03
N ASN A 145 8.38 16.77 -1.15
CA ASN A 145 7.42 17.75 -1.63
C ASN A 145 6.65 17.27 -2.87
N ILE A 146 6.03 16.10 -2.82
CA ILE A 146 4.94 15.77 -3.76
C ILE A 146 3.64 15.79 -2.94
N PRO A 147 2.79 16.82 -3.09
CA PRO A 147 1.51 16.90 -2.40
C PRO A 147 0.58 15.84 -3.00
N TRP A 148 0.67 14.61 -2.51
CA TRP A 148 -0.22 13.53 -2.90
C TRP A 148 -0.86 12.93 -1.65
N ALA A 149 -1.86 13.64 -1.15
CA ALA A 149 -2.99 12.99 -0.54
C ALA A 149 -3.99 12.68 -1.66
N PRO A 150 -4.42 11.43 -1.88
CA PRO A 150 -5.75 11.23 -2.42
C PRO A 150 -6.70 11.69 -1.31
N ARG A 151 -7.15 12.94 -1.39
CA ARG A 151 -8.50 13.28 -0.92
C ARG A 151 -9.44 12.28 -1.61
N ASP A 152 -10.52 11.89 -0.96
CA ASP A 152 -11.68 11.36 -1.68
C ASP A 152 -12.00 12.38 -2.77
N ARG A 153 -11.49 12.11 -3.97
CA ARG A 153 -11.72 12.97 -5.12
C ARG A 153 -13.18 12.75 -5.41
N GLU A 154 -13.96 13.79 -5.12
CA GLU A 154 -15.32 13.93 -5.60
C GLU A 154 -15.35 13.41 -7.03
N ILE A 155 -16.10 12.33 -7.24
CA ILE A 155 -16.12 11.60 -8.49
C ILE A 155 -16.46 12.64 -9.57
N PRO A 156 -15.60 12.86 -10.58
CA PRO A 156 -15.87 13.86 -11.60
C PRO A 156 -17.28 13.64 -12.17
N PRO A 157 -18.07 14.70 -12.42
CA PRO A 157 -19.48 14.57 -12.80
C PRO A 157 -19.71 13.59 -13.97
N ARG A 158 -18.74 13.53 -14.89
CA ARG A 158 -18.72 12.61 -16.02
C ARG A 158 -18.60 11.14 -15.61
N VAL A 159 -17.74 10.83 -14.65
CA VAL A 159 -17.57 9.48 -14.08
C VAL A 159 -18.82 9.09 -13.29
N ALA A 160 -19.43 10.02 -12.56
CA ALA A 160 -20.66 9.77 -11.82
C ALA A 160 -21.87 9.50 -12.74
N ALA A 161 -21.95 10.17 -13.90
CA ALA A 161 -22.96 9.89 -14.92
C ALA A 161 -22.78 8.49 -15.52
N MET A 162 -21.56 8.13 -15.91
CA MET A 162 -21.21 6.82 -16.45
C MET A 162 -21.44 5.68 -15.45
N LEU A 163 -21.16 5.92 -14.17
CA LEU A 163 -21.43 4.95 -13.10
C LEU A 163 -22.94 4.70 -12.94
N ARG A 164 -23.77 5.74 -13.05
CA ARG A 164 -25.23 5.58 -13.07
C ARG A 164 -25.67 4.75 -14.28
N THR A 165 -25.13 5.00 -15.47
CA THR A 165 -25.41 4.22 -16.69
C THR A 165 -25.13 2.72 -16.48
N LEU A 166 -23.98 2.38 -15.89
CA LEU A 166 -23.64 0.99 -15.56
C LEU A 166 -24.55 0.39 -14.48
N ALA A 167 -24.92 1.16 -13.46
CA ALA A 167 -25.85 0.73 -12.41
C ALA A 167 -27.26 0.44 -12.94
N HIS A 168 -27.68 1.10 -14.02
CA HIS A 168 -28.92 0.82 -14.74
C HIS A 168 -28.79 -0.30 -15.80
N GLY A 169 -27.67 -1.04 -15.82
CA GLY A 169 -27.44 -2.15 -16.75
C GLY A 169 -27.20 -1.73 -18.20
N SER A 170 -26.98 -0.43 -18.46
CA SER A 170 -26.77 0.09 -19.81
C SER A 170 -25.28 0.13 -20.15
N PRO A 171 -24.87 -0.25 -21.38
CA PRO A 171 -23.48 -0.18 -21.81
C PRO A 171 -23.04 1.26 -22.09
N ILE A 172 -21.80 1.61 -21.72
CA ILE A 172 -21.16 2.85 -22.15
C ILE A 172 -20.42 2.55 -23.45
N THR A 173 -20.72 3.31 -24.51
CA THR A 173 -20.12 3.14 -25.83
C THR A 173 -19.33 4.38 -26.23
N SER A 174 -18.31 4.18 -27.06
CA SER A 174 -17.61 5.28 -27.72
C SER A 174 -18.61 6.17 -28.49
N PRO A 175 -18.54 7.51 -28.38
CA PRO A 175 -19.44 8.44 -29.05
C PRO A 175 -19.29 8.45 -30.58
N GLN A 176 -18.17 7.94 -31.12
CA GLN A 176 -17.92 7.82 -32.55
C GLN A 176 -17.99 6.35 -33.00
N ARG A 177 -18.69 6.08 -34.10
CA ARG A 177 -18.55 4.87 -34.94
C ARG A 177 -17.85 5.31 -36.23
N PRO A 178 -16.91 4.59 -36.89
CA PRO A 178 -16.10 3.36 -36.65
C PRO A 178 -14.56 3.71 -36.64
N PRO A 179 -13.58 2.84 -37.00
CA PRO A 179 -13.38 1.41 -36.75
C PRO A 179 -12.60 1.10 -35.44
N VAL A 180 -12.11 2.10 -34.71
CA VAL A 180 -11.63 1.95 -33.33
C VAL A 180 -12.69 2.43 -32.34
N GLY A 181 -12.99 1.61 -31.33
CA GLY A 181 -14.03 1.94 -30.36
C GLY A 181 -13.92 1.09 -29.10
N TRP A 182 -14.79 1.37 -28.13
CA TRP A 182 -14.82 0.63 -26.89
C TRP A 182 -16.24 0.52 -26.37
N THR A 183 -16.47 -0.53 -25.59
CA THR A 183 -17.74 -0.79 -24.93
C THR A 183 -17.44 -1.23 -23.51
N VAL A 184 -17.96 -0.50 -22.53
CA VAL A 184 -17.85 -0.82 -21.11
C VAL A 184 -19.19 -1.29 -20.61
N THR A 185 -19.22 -2.47 -20.00
CA THR A 185 -20.39 -3.09 -19.39
C THR A 185 -20.10 -3.43 -17.93
N GLY A 186 -21.11 -3.76 -17.14
CA GLY A 186 -20.89 -4.26 -15.78
C GLY A 186 -20.03 -5.54 -15.72
N GLN A 187 -20.05 -6.36 -16.78
CA GLN A 187 -19.32 -7.63 -16.86
C GLN A 187 -17.89 -7.48 -17.38
N GLY A 188 -17.56 -6.38 -18.06
CA GLY A 188 -16.23 -6.20 -18.63
C GLY A 188 -16.12 -5.11 -19.68
N VAL A 189 -14.90 -4.91 -20.15
CA VAL A 189 -14.51 -3.90 -21.14
C VAL A 189 -14.13 -4.61 -22.44
N ARG A 190 -14.73 -4.19 -23.56
CA ARG A 190 -14.36 -4.64 -24.90
C ARG A 190 -13.75 -3.48 -25.68
N LEU A 191 -12.57 -3.71 -26.25
CA LEU A 191 -11.93 -2.82 -27.20
C LEU A 191 -12.18 -3.34 -28.61
N HIS A 192 -12.55 -2.45 -29.51
CA HIS A 192 -12.69 -2.71 -30.94
C HIS A 192 -11.54 -2.00 -31.63
N VAL A 193 -10.71 -2.74 -32.36
CA VAL A 193 -9.54 -2.18 -33.05
C VAL A 193 -9.73 -2.41 -34.56
N GLY A 194 -9.63 -1.33 -35.34
CA GLY A 194 -9.67 -1.39 -36.80
C GLY A 194 -8.42 -2.03 -37.39
N GLN A 195 -8.42 -2.28 -38.70
CA GLN A 195 -7.35 -3.03 -39.37
C GLN A 195 -5.99 -2.30 -39.46
N ALA A 196 -5.92 -1.00 -39.13
CA ALA A 196 -4.70 -0.22 -39.27
C ALA A 196 -4.50 0.73 -38.08
N GLY A 197 -4.12 0.21 -36.91
CA GLY A 197 -3.42 0.93 -35.84
C GLY A 197 -3.87 2.38 -35.54
N GLU A 198 -5.17 2.66 -35.57
CA GLU A 198 -5.64 4.04 -35.49
C GLU A 198 -5.43 4.62 -34.09
N THR A 199 -5.13 5.92 -34.06
CA THR A 199 -4.87 6.66 -32.83
C THR A 199 -6.14 7.26 -32.27
N LEU A 200 -6.38 7.08 -30.98
CA LEU A 200 -7.44 7.81 -30.27
C LEU A 200 -7.06 9.28 -30.15
N ASP A 201 -8.01 10.17 -30.49
CA ASP A 201 -7.83 11.59 -30.21
C ASP A 201 -7.89 11.87 -28.70
N ARG A 202 -7.41 13.05 -28.29
CA ARG A 202 -7.36 13.42 -26.86
C ARG A 202 -8.73 13.34 -26.18
N ARG A 203 -9.82 13.62 -26.90
CA ARG A 203 -11.18 13.57 -26.37
C ARG A 203 -11.60 12.12 -26.11
N ALA A 204 -11.39 11.22 -27.06
CA ALA A 204 -11.65 9.80 -26.94
C ALA A 204 -10.82 9.15 -25.82
N VAL A 205 -9.57 9.58 -25.62
CA VAL A 205 -8.73 9.13 -24.49
C VAL A 205 -9.31 9.57 -23.15
N VAL A 206 -9.74 10.82 -23.02
CA VAL A 206 -10.40 11.33 -21.81
C VAL A 206 -11.71 10.58 -21.53
N ASP A 207 -12.46 10.25 -22.57
CA ASP A 207 -13.73 9.53 -22.46
C ASP A 207 -13.52 8.08 -22.03
N LEU A 208 -12.53 7.40 -22.61
CA LEU A 208 -12.15 6.06 -22.23
C LEU A 208 -11.63 6.02 -20.78
N GLN A 209 -10.80 6.98 -20.38
CA GLN A 209 -10.32 7.09 -19.01
C GLN A 209 -11.49 7.25 -18.01
N ALA A 210 -12.49 8.06 -18.35
CA ALA A 210 -13.68 8.26 -17.53
C ALA A 210 -14.53 6.98 -17.42
N ALA A 211 -14.72 6.26 -18.53
CA ALA A 211 -15.48 5.01 -18.55
C ALA A 211 -14.80 3.88 -17.77
N LEU A 212 -13.47 3.74 -17.90
CA LEU A 212 -12.68 2.79 -17.13
C LEU A 212 -12.71 3.11 -15.63
N SER A 213 -12.59 4.39 -15.27
CA SER A 213 -12.71 4.82 -13.88
C SER A 213 -14.08 4.46 -13.30
N ALA A 214 -15.17 4.68 -14.05
CA ALA A 214 -16.52 4.33 -13.62
C ALA A 214 -16.67 2.81 -13.42
N TRP A 215 -16.09 1.98 -14.31
CA TRP A 215 -16.13 0.53 -14.20
C TRP A 215 -15.35 -0.02 -12.98
N LEU A 216 -14.19 0.56 -12.67
CA LEU A 216 -13.41 0.19 -11.48
C LEU A 216 -14.17 0.52 -10.19
N HIS A 217 -14.87 1.66 -10.14
CA HIS A 217 -15.74 1.98 -9.01
C HIS A 217 -16.95 1.05 -8.90
N PHE A 218 -17.56 0.69 -10.03
CA PHE A 218 -18.71 -0.21 -10.09
C PHE A 218 -18.36 -1.63 -9.59
N THR A 219 -17.22 -2.16 -10.03
CA THR A 219 -16.74 -3.50 -9.63
C THR A 219 -16.27 -3.56 -8.18
N LYS A 220 -15.68 -2.49 -7.64
CA LYS A 220 -15.35 -2.38 -6.21
C LYS A 220 -16.60 -2.53 -5.33
N LYS A 221 -17.71 -1.88 -5.71
CA LYS A 221 -18.99 -1.95 -4.99
C LYS A 221 -19.66 -3.33 -5.10
N ALA A 222 -19.55 -3.99 -6.25
CA ALA A 222 -20.06 -5.35 -6.44
C ALA A 222 -19.30 -6.39 -5.58
N GLY A 223 -17.99 -6.24 -5.42
CA GLY A 223 -17.18 -7.09 -4.54
C GLY A 223 -17.43 -6.90 -3.04
N GLU A 224 -17.89 -5.71 -2.63
CA GLU A 224 -18.28 -5.41 -1.24
C GLU A 224 -19.70 -5.92 -0.90
N SER A 225 -20.53 -6.21 -1.91
CA SER A 225 -21.93 -6.68 -1.74
C SER A 225 -22.08 -8.21 -1.80
N SER A 226 -20.98 -8.96 -1.87
CA SER A 226 -20.93 -10.43 -1.87
C SER A 226 -20.37 -11.01 -0.55
N ARG A 227 -20.49 -10.28 0.56
CA ARG A 227 -20.22 -10.78 1.92
C ARG A 227 -21.46 -10.72 2.78
#